data_AF-A0A7W7SPT6-F1
#
_entry.id   AF-A0A7W7SPT6-F1
#
_cell.length_a   1.000
_cell.length_b   1.000
_cell.length_c   1.000
_cell.angle_alpha   90.00
_cell.angle_beta   90.00
_cell.angle_gamma   90.00
#
_symmetry.space_group_name_H-M   'P 1'
#
loop_
_entity.id
_entity.type
_entity.pdbx_description
1 polymer ?
#
loop_
_entity_poly.entity_id
_entity_poly.type
_entity_poly.pdbx_seq_one_letter_code
_entity_poly.pdbx_strand_id
1 'polypeptide(L)'
;MRAAYRSGAHTPMPPWQVRETRFSRRGRRGVDAAEVGDFLERVADDLALLYDEVARSWEETRQIKDALHDWQSRQARSRRELVGER
;
A
#
# COMPACT_ATOMS: atom_id res chain seq x y z
N MET A 1 0.37 -15.74 8.84
CA MET A 1 0.45 -14.93 10.07
C MET A 1 0.90 -13.54 9.65
N ARG A 2 -0.02 -12.58 9.44
CA ARG A 2 0.32 -11.22 8.99
C ARG A 2 1.13 -10.57 10.11
N ALA A 3 2.41 -10.30 9.85
CA ALA A 3 3.22 -9.48 10.74
C ALA A 3 2.58 -8.08 10.74
N ALA A 4 1.86 -7.76 11.81
CA ALA A 4 1.45 -6.40 12.08
C ALA A 4 2.72 -5.57 12.15
N TYR A 5 3.01 -4.81 11.10
CA TYR A 5 4.04 -3.78 11.10
C TYR A 5 3.63 -2.79 12.18
N ARG A 6 4.17 -3.00 13.37
CA ARG A 6 4.06 -2.13 14.54
C ARG A 6 4.99 -0.96 14.30
N SER A 7 4.58 -0.05 13.43
CA SER A 7 4.99 1.36 13.49
C SER A 7 4.03 2.00 14.49
N GLY A 8 4.55 2.51 15.61
CA GLY A 8 3.76 2.93 16.77
C GLY A 8 2.51 3.76 16.43
N ALA A 9 1.34 3.16 16.66
CA ALA A 9 0.05 3.81 16.89
C ALA A 9 -0.54 4.76 15.82
N HIS A 10 -0.10 4.72 14.56
CA HIS A 10 -0.85 5.42 13.50
C HIS A 10 -1.99 4.52 13.02
N THR A 11 -3.20 4.74 13.54
CA THR A 11 -4.42 4.10 13.02
C THR A 11 -4.92 4.95 11.87
N PRO A 12 -4.93 4.42 10.62
CA PRO A 12 -5.37 5.17 9.47
C PRO A 12 -6.76 5.75 9.68
N MET A 13 -6.94 7.02 9.32
CA MET A 13 -8.23 7.67 9.45
C MET A 13 -9.26 6.94 8.57
N PRO A 14 -10.40 6.50 9.13
CA PRO A 14 -11.41 5.84 8.33
C PRO A 14 -12.06 6.87 7.37
N PRO A 15 -12.40 6.47 6.13
CA PRO A 15 -12.91 7.42 5.12
C PRO A 15 -14.17 8.20 5.51
N TRP A 16 -14.99 7.67 6.43
CA TRP A 16 -16.17 8.39 6.93
C TRP A 16 -15.77 9.55 7.84
N GLN A 17 -14.70 9.41 8.64
CA GLN A 17 -14.21 10.47 9.52
C GLN A 17 -13.68 11.65 8.70
N VAL A 18 -13.03 11.38 7.56
CA VAL A 18 -12.62 12.43 6.61
C VAL A 18 -13.82 13.23 6.10
N ARG A 19 -14.92 12.55 5.79
CA ARG A 19 -16.15 13.18 5.25
C ARG A 19 -16.94 13.96 6.31
N GLU A 20 -16.88 13.51 7.56
CA GLU A 20 -17.62 14.08 8.67
C GLU A 20 -16.84 15.15 9.45
N THR A 21 -15.54 15.30 9.16
CA THR A 21 -14.70 16.32 9.79
C THR A 21 -15.28 17.72 9.55
N ARG A 22 -15.42 18.49 10.63
CA ARG A 22 -15.90 19.87 10.61
C ARG A 22 -14.83 20.78 11.16
N PHE A 23 -14.55 21.83 10.41
CA PHE A 23 -13.59 22.85 10.81
C PHE A 23 -14.26 24.01 11.54
N SER A 24 -13.54 24.59 12.49
CA SER A 24 -13.92 25.79 13.21
C SER A 24 -14.07 26.97 12.25
N ARG A 25 -15.12 27.78 12.42
CA ARG A 25 -15.34 28.95 11.56
C ARG A 25 -14.46 30.11 12.01
N ARG A 26 -13.73 30.71 11.06
CA ARG A 26 -12.98 31.96 11.24
C ARG A 26 -13.72 33.11 10.56
N GLY A 27 -14.37 33.95 11.38
CA GLY A 27 -15.13 35.12 10.92
C GLY A 27 -16.39 34.77 10.11
N ARG A 28 -16.80 35.65 9.20
CA ARG A 28 -18.10 35.53 8.52
C ARG A 28 -18.16 34.40 7.49
N ARG A 29 -17.03 34.01 6.88
CA ARG A 29 -17.01 33.09 5.72
C ARG A 29 -15.83 32.10 5.67
N GLY A 30 -14.91 32.10 6.64
CA GLY A 30 -13.72 31.23 6.61
C GLY A 30 -13.84 30.01 7.52
N VAL A 31 -13.06 28.98 7.20
CA VAL A 31 -12.67 27.92 8.14
C VAL A 31 -11.28 28.25 8.69
N ASP A 32 -10.92 27.67 9.83
CA ASP A 32 -9.57 27.80 10.36
C ASP A 32 -8.57 27.07 9.46
N ALA A 33 -7.64 27.83 8.86
CA ALA A 33 -6.65 27.29 7.96
C ALA A 33 -5.61 26.41 8.66
N ALA A 34 -5.35 26.64 9.96
CA ALA A 34 -4.45 25.79 10.73
C ALA A 34 -5.09 24.41 10.94
N GLU A 35 -6.38 24.38 11.32
CA GLU A 35 -7.13 23.13 11.51
C GLU A 35 -7.24 22.31 10.22
N VAL A 36 -7.44 22.99 9.08
CA VAL A 36 -7.42 22.34 7.76
C VAL A 36 -6.02 21.82 7.43
N GLY A 37 -4.96 22.58 7.75
CA GLY A 37 -3.57 22.19 7.55
C GLY A 37 -3.23 20.89 8.30
N ASP A 38 -3.48 20.88 9.61
CA ASP A 38 -3.22 19.71 10.47
C ASP A 38 -4.00 18.47 10.00
N PHE A 39 -5.24 18.67 9.56
CA PHE A 39 -6.05 17.60 9.01
C PHE A 39 -5.48 17.04 7.70
N LEU A 40 -5.02 17.90 6.79
CA LEU A 40 -4.43 17.49 5.52
C LEU A 40 -3.08 16.79 5.71
N GLU A 41 -2.26 17.23 6.67
CA GLU A 41 -1.01 16.56 7.02
C GLU A 41 -1.26 15.12 7.48
N ARG A 42 -2.24 14.94 8.39
CA ARG A 42 -2.66 13.60 8.82
C ARG A 42 -3.18 12.73 7.68
N VAL A 43 -3.99 13.29 6.78
CA VAL A 43 -4.49 12.55 5.61
C VAL A 43 -3.35 12.17 4.66
N ALA A 44 -2.35 13.03 4.50
CA ALA A 44 -1.19 12.74 3.67
C ALA A 44 -0.35 11.59 4.25
N ASP A 45 -0.10 11.60 5.56
CA ASP A 45 0.60 10.52 6.27
C ASP A 45 -0.14 9.18 6.12
N ASP A 46 -1.46 9.19 6.31
CA ASP A 46 -2.32 8.01 6.14
C ASP A 46 -2.22 7.45 4.72
N LEU A 47 -2.28 8.31 3.70
CA LEU A 47 -2.16 7.89 2.30
C LEU A 47 -0.78 7.34 1.98
N ALA A 48 0.29 7.96 2.49
CA ALA A 48 1.65 7.47 2.30
C ALA A 48 1.80 6.04 2.83
N LEU A 49 1.32 5.78 4.05
CA LEU A 49 1.34 4.44 4.65
C LEU A 49 0.54 3.41 3.84
N LEU A 50 -0.63 3.81 3.33
CA LEU A 50 -1.47 2.92 2.51
C LEU A 50 -0.79 2.59 1.17
N TYR A 51 -0.19 3.57 0.50
CA TYR A 51 0.52 3.34 -0.76
C TYR A 51 1.77 2.47 -0.57
N ASP A 52 2.51 2.66 0.52
CA ASP A 52 3.67 1.81 0.85
C ASP A 52 3.27 0.35 1.09
N GLU A 53 2.13 0.12 1.75
CA GLU A 53 1.60 -1.23 1.97
C GLU A 53 1.14 -1.87 0.66
N VAL A 54 0.46 -1.12 -0.22
CA VAL A 54 0.07 -1.59 -1.55
C VAL A 54 1.30 -1.93 -2.40
N ALA A 55 2.31 -1.06 -2.40
CA ALA A 55 3.55 -1.28 -3.12
C ALA A 55 4.27 -2.55 -2.63
N ARG A 56 4.33 -2.77 -1.31
CA ARG A 56 4.86 -4.02 -0.73
C ARG A 56 4.08 -5.24 -1.19
N SER A 57 2.76 -5.19 -1.18
CA SER A 57 1.91 -6.31 -1.62
C SER A 57 2.13 -6.67 -3.09
N TRP A 58 2.29 -5.66 -3.95
CA TRP A 58 2.60 -5.88 -5.37
C TRP A 58 4.00 -6.45 -5.57
N GLU A 59 4.98 -5.98 -4.80
CA GLU A 59 6.35 -6.50 -4.87
C GLU A 59 6.42 -7.97 -4.43
N GLU A 60 5.75 -8.35 -3.34
CA GLU A 60 5.62 -9.75 -2.92
C GLU A 60 4.99 -10.62 -4.02
N THR A 61 3.92 -10.12 -4.64
CA THR A 61 3.24 -10.83 -5.73
C THR A 61 4.15 -10.99 -6.95
N ARG A 62 4.92 -9.94 -7.27
CA ARG A 62 5.88 -9.94 -8.38
C ARG A 62 6.97 -10.97 -8.14
N GLN A 63 7.55 -11.03 -6.94
CA GLN A 63 8.57 -12.01 -6.58
C GLN A 63 8.07 -13.45 -6.70
N ILE A 64 6.84 -13.73 -6.24
CA ILE A 64 6.23 -15.06 -6.38
C ILE A 64 6.07 -15.46 -7.85
N LYS A 65 5.60 -14.52 -8.68
CA LYS A 65 5.43 -14.76 -10.12
C LYS A 65 6.76 -15.00 -10.83
N ASP A 66 7.79 -14.22 -10.51
CA ASP A 66 9.12 -14.36 -11.08
C ASP A 66 9.73 -15.73 -10.71
N ALA A 67 9.64 -16.14 -9.44
CA ALA A 67 10.12 -17.44 -8.99
C ALA A 67 9.40 -18.62 -9.68
N LEU A 68 8.08 -18.50 -9.87
CA LEU A 68 7.30 -19.50 -10.58
C LEU A 68 7.71 -19.59 -12.06
N HIS A 69 7.85 -18.44 -12.73
CA HIS A 69 8.27 -18.37 -14.12
C HIS A 69 9.66 -19.00 -14.32
N ASP A 70 10.59 -18.73 -13.42
CA ASP A 70 11.93 -19.30 -13.46
C ASP A 70 11.94 -20.82 -13.29
N TRP A 71 11.14 -21.32 -12.35
CA TRP A 71 10.97 -22.76 -12.17
C TRP A 71 10.34 -23.42 -13.41
N GLN A 72 9.28 -22.82 -13.97
CA GLN A 72 8.64 -23.32 -15.21
C GLN A 72 9.63 -23.32 -16.39
N SER A 73 10.44 -22.28 -16.51
CA SER A 73 11.46 -22.16 -17.56
C SER A 73 12.56 -23.21 -17.40
N ARG A 74 13.01 -23.50 -16.18
CA ARG A 74 13.96 -24.60 -15.92
C ARG A 74 13.34 -25.96 -16.26
N GLN A 75 12.09 -26.19 -15.87
CA GLN A 75 11.40 -27.45 -16.14
C GLN A 75 11.10 -27.67 -17.63
N ALA A 76 10.82 -26.60 -18.38
CA ALA A 76 10.65 -26.68 -19.83
C ALA A 76 11.95 -27.02 -20.55
N ARG A 77 13.09 -26.48 -20.07
CA ARG A 77 14.43 -26.80 -20.61
C ARG A 77 14.80 -28.26 -20.34
N SER A 78 14.69 -28.72 -19.09
CA SER A 78 14.98 -30.12 -18.76
C SER A 78 14.11 -31.10 -19.55
N ARG A 79 12.83 -30.78 -19.76
CA ARG A 79 11.95 -31.60 -20.60
C ARG A 79 12.40 -31.64 -22.06
N ARG A 80 12.89 -30.53 -22.63
CA ARG A 80 13.39 -30.50 -24.01
C ARG A 80 14.67 -31.30 -24.17
N GLU A 81 15.59 -31.21 -23.21
CA GLU A 81 16.84 -31.99 -23.18
C GLU A 81 16.54 -33.49 -23.17
N LEU A 82 15.62 -33.94 -22.30
CA LEU A 82 15.18 -35.34 -22.23
C LEU A 82 14.45 -35.86 -23.49
N VAL A 83 13.95 -34.97 -24.34
CA VAL A 83 13.27 -35.32 -25.59
C VAL A 83 14.22 -35.28 -26.79
N GLY A 84 15.28 -34.44 -26.74
CA GLY A 84 16.29 -34.33 -27.79
C GLY A 84 17.40 -35.40 -27.74
N GLU A 85 17.54 -36.11 -26.62
CA GLU A 85 18.48 -37.23 -26.46
C GLU A 85 17.92 -38.59 -26.95
N ARG A 86 16.78 -38.59 -27.66
CA ARG A 86 16.15 -39.79 -28.25
C ARG A 86 16.17 -39.80 -29.77
#